data_AF-A0A7G3ARL7-F1
#
_entry.id   AF-A0A7G3ARL7-F1
#
_cell.length_a   1.000
_cell.length_b   1.000
_cell.length_c   1.000
_cell.angle_alpha   90.00
_cell.angle_beta   90.00
_cell.angle_gamma   90.00
#
_symmetry.space_group_name_H-M   'P 1'
#
loop_
_entity.id
_entity.type
_entity.pdbx_description
1 polymer ?
#
loop_
_entity_poly.entity_id
_entity_poly.type
_entity_poly.pdbx_seq_one_letter_code
_entity_poly.pdbx_strand_id
1 'polypeptide(L)'
;IARSSVRRTTKNSTMNGSLVAFLLATIACIPIATSVPASSKVQVQYSWKTFIFEDLPHSPYAKVDGYDYYISKNILPTGISYHDTTNCFFFPILRWHRGIPATITYINPALYKDGSSPPLRAFPTYVDNYLPGWFGVNDLGAYDYNIYATDVNTKRNAKSVEKIEEEVPSETNIQEEIPSAAEDKKKHNEEEDDDEVRKKHSSHHKPIHSHHGGQYVVQVPVPVPAPPPKITTTTTTAPAPTYKPSYKPSYKPPYKPPPPKNPTRDVYHFISVYFTSANEKCSRLFFLDHGTVVYDNVEIFIRRPLIWAFDIYECSDEGFGYPPALRVSIPDSVVERPAGISYFGIDMYGNCAEFYVYITNCFDNRIIVYDNAKRSFWYFEHDTFKPGAERSLYPGPLPPEDSYDFGVLGLIIAGENSNSYRDVFYSPGSSYGLFKTSTQVLRNKALAPGSPTSPDFSFVGYGGQDGEAITNYDSESQVLFFVHLVTATLQCWNTNLPLVKGNVATLFSDLEFGTDISIDNQRNLRFINYFGHGVPYWEADIPSNAYYRFYKAPIDDLIKGTVCDPRNV
;
A
#
# COMPACT_ATOMS: atom_id res chain seq x y z
N ILE A 1 -25.87 23.75 68.82
CA ILE A 1 -25.42 24.42 70.07
C ILE A 1 -24.31 23.57 70.67
N ALA A 2 -23.23 24.18 71.18
CA ALA A 2 -21.98 23.49 71.51
C ALA A 2 -21.84 23.12 73.01
N ARG A 3 -20.75 22.40 73.30
CA ARG A 3 -20.12 22.11 74.62
C ARG A 3 -20.69 20.91 75.37
N SER A 4 -19.96 19.82 75.68
CA SER A 4 -18.58 19.60 76.18
C SER A 4 -18.44 19.55 77.71
N SER A 5 -18.05 18.39 78.23
CA SER A 5 -17.53 18.10 79.58
C SER A 5 -17.03 16.64 79.54
N VAL A 6 -16.03 16.11 80.26
CA VAL A 6 -15.23 16.49 81.46
C VAL A 6 -13.80 15.96 81.18
N ARG A 7 -12.66 16.67 81.26
CA ARG A 7 -11.93 17.37 82.37
C ARG A 7 -11.09 16.46 83.31
N ARG A 8 -9.75 16.50 83.15
CA ARG A 8 -8.67 16.30 84.17
C ARG A 8 -8.57 14.88 84.80
N THR A 9 -7.45 14.41 85.37
CA THR A 9 -6.35 15.08 86.10
C THR A 9 -5.00 14.36 85.99
N THR A 10 -3.96 15.11 85.61
CA THR A 10 -2.63 15.22 86.26
C THR A 10 -2.09 14.09 87.17
N LYS A 11 -0.87 13.60 86.88
CA LYS A 11 0.36 14.00 87.60
C LYS A 11 1.63 13.49 86.88
N ASN A 12 2.64 14.35 86.79
CA ASN A 12 3.99 13.97 86.36
C ASN A 12 4.83 13.51 87.56
N SER A 13 5.66 12.48 87.36
CA SER A 13 6.96 12.36 88.04
C SER A 13 8.02 12.00 86.99
N THR A 14 9.20 12.58 87.12
CA THR A 14 10.21 12.68 86.06
C THR A 14 11.26 11.57 86.11
N MET A 15 11.59 11.06 84.92
CA MET A 15 12.91 10.57 84.47
C MET A 15 13.68 9.57 85.35
N ASN A 16 13.91 8.36 84.80
CA ASN A 16 15.22 8.01 84.23
C ASN A 16 15.20 6.61 83.55
N GLY A 17 15.96 6.46 82.46
CA GLY A 17 16.51 5.16 82.04
C GLY A 17 15.78 4.37 80.94
N SER A 18 16.32 4.47 79.72
CA SER A 18 16.43 3.41 78.70
C SER A 18 15.20 2.92 77.89
N LEU A 19 15.52 2.53 76.64
CA LEU A 19 14.72 1.73 75.69
C LEU A 19 13.40 2.34 75.17
N VAL A 20 13.53 3.22 74.18
CA VAL A 20 12.45 3.48 73.21
C VAL A 20 12.54 2.45 72.08
N ALA A 21 11.65 1.47 72.08
CA ALA A 21 11.37 0.65 70.91
C ALA A 21 10.35 1.37 70.02
N PHE A 22 10.80 1.92 68.88
CA PHE A 22 9.87 2.44 67.88
C PHE A 22 9.29 1.29 67.05
N LEU A 23 7.96 1.14 67.07
CA LEU A 23 7.26 0.37 66.05
C LEU A 23 7.42 1.08 64.70
N LEU A 24 8.20 0.49 63.79
CA LEU A 24 8.13 0.82 62.37
C LEU A 24 6.86 0.18 61.80
N ALA A 25 5.84 1.01 61.59
CA ALA A 25 4.71 0.63 60.75
C ALA A 25 5.22 0.47 59.31
N THR A 26 5.34 -0.76 58.84
CA THR A 26 5.66 -1.06 57.44
C THR A 26 4.49 -0.66 56.56
N ILE A 27 4.52 0.57 56.05
CA ILE A 27 3.73 0.96 54.90
C ILE A 27 4.22 0.08 53.74
N ALA A 28 3.45 -0.96 53.44
CA ALA A 28 3.65 -1.72 52.22
C ALA A 28 3.35 -0.78 51.05
N CYS A 29 4.40 -0.23 50.43
CA CYS A 29 4.31 0.38 49.12
C CYS A 29 3.90 -0.71 48.12
N ILE A 30 2.59 -0.90 47.95
CA ILE A 30 2.05 -1.51 46.74
C ILE A 30 2.43 -0.54 45.62
N PRO A 31 3.29 -0.93 44.66
CA PRO A 31 3.55 -0.08 43.52
C PRO A 31 2.25 -0.03 42.71
N ILE A 32 1.53 1.09 42.83
CA ILE A 32 0.51 1.43 41.85
C ILE A 32 1.25 1.55 40.52
N ALA A 33 1.05 0.57 39.65
CA ALA A 33 1.58 0.60 38.30
C ALA A 33 0.89 1.77 37.57
N THR A 34 1.54 2.94 37.61
CA THR A 34 1.17 4.08 36.79
C THR A 34 1.39 3.65 35.34
N SER A 35 0.31 3.30 34.65
CA SER A 35 0.31 3.08 33.21
C SER A 35 0.80 4.37 32.56
N VAL A 36 2.04 4.35 32.09
CA VAL A 36 2.59 5.47 31.35
C VAL A 36 1.75 5.63 30.08
N PRO A 37 1.09 6.78 29.86
CA PRO A 37 0.23 6.96 28.70
C PRO A 37 1.07 6.77 27.43
N ALA A 38 0.54 6.01 26.46
CA ALA A 38 1.31 5.55 25.30
C ALA A 38 1.95 6.68 24.46
N SER A 39 1.38 7.89 24.56
CA SER A 39 1.95 9.16 24.07
C SER A 39 3.43 9.38 24.45
N SER A 40 3.92 8.89 25.60
CA SER A 40 5.35 9.05 25.97
C SER A 40 6.31 8.13 25.21
N LYS A 41 5.81 7.12 24.50
CA LYS A 41 6.62 6.09 23.80
C LYS A 41 6.85 6.43 22.34
N VAL A 42 6.05 7.34 21.79
CA VAL A 42 6.02 7.72 20.38
C VAL A 42 6.70 9.08 20.22
N GLN A 43 7.76 9.14 19.43
CA GLN A 43 8.57 10.34 19.24
C GLN A 43 8.31 10.93 17.85
N VAL A 44 8.17 12.26 17.75
CA VAL A 44 8.15 12.97 16.46
C VAL A 44 9.56 13.04 15.92
N GLN A 45 9.86 12.25 14.89
CA GLN A 45 11.17 12.26 14.26
C GLN A 45 11.29 13.46 13.30
N TYR A 46 10.31 13.67 12.42
CA TYR A 46 10.30 14.82 11.50
C TYR A 46 8.90 15.44 11.43
N SER A 47 8.82 16.71 11.05
CA SER A 47 7.54 17.38 10.82
C SER A 47 7.65 18.42 9.72
N TRP A 48 6.64 18.52 8.87
CA TRP A 48 6.58 19.44 7.73
C TRP A 48 5.26 20.18 7.70
N LYS A 49 5.24 21.48 7.43
CA LYS A 49 4.00 22.15 7.01
C LYS A 49 3.67 21.84 5.56
N THR A 50 4.70 21.89 4.71
CA THR A 50 4.68 21.42 3.33
C THR A 50 6.02 20.73 3.07
N PHE A 51 6.02 19.71 2.22
CA PHE A 51 7.26 19.13 1.73
C PHE A 51 7.93 20.10 0.76
N ILE A 52 9.26 20.16 0.81
CA ILE A 52 10.09 21.02 -0.04
C ILE A 52 11.13 20.17 -0.75
N PHE A 53 11.60 20.63 -1.91
CA PHE A 53 12.64 19.95 -2.69
C PHE A 53 13.96 20.73 -2.63
N GLU A 54 15.09 20.02 -2.47
CA GLU A 54 16.45 20.59 -2.62
C GLU A 54 17.06 20.28 -3.99
N ASP A 55 18.05 21.06 -4.43
CA ASP A 55 18.79 20.85 -5.68
C ASP A 55 17.93 20.69 -6.96
N LEU A 56 16.79 21.39 -7.02
CA LEU A 56 15.94 21.42 -8.21
C LEU A 56 16.72 21.92 -9.45
N PRO A 57 16.75 21.16 -10.57
CA PRO A 57 17.51 21.51 -11.77
C PRO A 57 16.92 22.69 -12.56
N HIS A 58 15.69 23.08 -12.24
CA HIS A 58 14.99 24.22 -12.80
C HIS A 58 14.36 25.05 -11.67
N SER A 59 14.15 26.34 -11.93
CA SER A 59 13.45 27.21 -10.98
C SER A 59 12.09 26.62 -10.59
N PRO A 60 11.67 26.71 -9.31
CA PRO A 60 10.30 26.40 -8.88
C PRO A 60 9.20 26.95 -9.80
N TYR A 61 9.41 28.15 -10.32
CA TYR A 61 8.48 28.90 -11.17
C TYR A 61 8.65 28.63 -12.68
N ALA A 62 9.50 27.67 -13.06
CA ALA A 62 9.62 27.24 -14.44
C ALA A 62 8.28 26.63 -14.89
N LYS A 63 7.81 26.99 -16.09
CA LYS A 63 6.50 26.55 -16.56
C LYS A 63 6.61 25.25 -17.36
N VAL A 64 5.69 24.33 -17.08
CA VAL A 64 5.50 23.05 -17.77
C VAL A 64 4.01 22.92 -18.09
N ASP A 65 3.67 22.80 -19.37
CA ASP A 65 2.29 22.88 -19.89
C ASP A 65 1.47 24.08 -19.36
N GLY A 66 2.13 25.18 -19.02
CA GLY A 66 1.52 26.41 -18.49
C GLY A 66 1.45 26.51 -16.94
N TYR A 67 1.74 25.43 -16.22
CA TYR A 67 1.70 25.35 -14.75
C TYR A 67 3.11 25.41 -14.16
N ASP A 68 3.24 25.77 -12.88
CA ASP A 68 4.54 25.74 -12.19
C ASP A 68 5.06 24.31 -12.05
N TYR A 69 6.35 24.13 -12.31
CA TYR A 69 7.10 22.87 -12.20
C TYR A 69 7.04 22.29 -10.78
N TYR A 70 6.98 23.17 -9.76
CA TYR A 70 6.88 22.79 -8.35
C TYR A 70 5.77 23.58 -7.66
N ILE A 71 4.80 22.86 -7.10
CA ILE A 71 3.68 23.40 -6.32
C ILE A 71 3.70 22.69 -4.96
N SER A 72 4.22 23.35 -3.91
CA SER A 72 4.45 22.74 -2.59
C SER A 72 3.21 22.12 -1.95
N LYS A 73 2.03 22.74 -2.15
CA LYS A 73 0.75 22.23 -1.62
C LYS A 73 0.27 20.94 -2.30
N ASN A 74 0.83 20.59 -3.45
CA ASN A 74 0.49 19.36 -4.18
C ASN A 74 1.45 18.20 -3.86
N ILE A 75 2.43 18.40 -2.96
CA ILE A 75 3.38 17.36 -2.58
C ILE A 75 2.86 16.62 -1.36
N LEU A 76 2.51 15.35 -1.56
CA LEU A 76 1.93 14.48 -0.56
C LEU A 76 2.53 13.08 -0.72
N PRO A 77 3.44 12.66 0.19
CA PRO A 77 3.93 11.30 0.22
C PRO A 77 2.82 10.30 0.50
N THR A 78 2.73 9.29 -0.36
CA THR A 78 1.69 8.25 -0.34
C THR A 78 2.12 6.98 0.37
N GLY A 79 3.42 6.88 0.66
CA GLY A 79 4.04 5.74 1.32
C GLY A 79 5.34 6.14 2.00
N ILE A 80 5.95 5.19 2.69
CA ILE A 80 7.32 5.28 3.17
C ILE A 80 8.01 3.92 3.16
N SER A 81 9.28 3.89 2.78
CA SER A 81 10.14 2.75 3.06
C SER A 81 11.45 3.22 3.69
N TYR A 82 11.80 2.63 4.82
CA TYR A 82 13.16 2.72 5.34
C TYR A 82 13.99 1.59 4.73
N HIS A 83 15.16 1.94 4.21
CA HIS A 83 16.14 1.00 3.69
C HIS A 83 17.31 0.95 4.68
N ASP A 84 17.25 0.03 5.64
CA ASP A 84 18.14 -0.02 6.79
C ASP A 84 19.63 -0.10 6.41
N THR A 85 19.96 -0.89 5.40
CA THR A 85 21.34 -1.18 4.97
C THR A 85 22.10 0.10 4.62
N THR A 86 21.40 1.12 4.12
CA THR A 86 21.97 2.46 3.83
C THR A 86 21.37 3.56 4.68
N ASN A 87 20.53 3.21 5.67
CA ASN A 87 19.72 4.10 6.50
C ASN A 87 18.89 5.12 5.69
N CYS A 88 18.41 4.78 4.49
CA CYS A 88 17.75 5.73 3.60
C CYS A 88 16.23 5.71 3.78
N PHE A 89 15.57 6.87 3.80
CA PHE A 89 14.11 6.93 3.65
C PHE A 89 13.74 7.19 2.20
N PHE A 90 12.80 6.42 1.68
CA PHE A 90 12.17 6.64 0.38
C PHE A 90 10.70 7.02 0.56
N PHE A 91 10.27 8.02 -0.20
CA PHE A 91 8.93 8.59 -0.19
C PHE A 91 8.38 8.64 -1.64
N PRO A 92 7.46 7.74 -2.01
CA PRO A 92 6.68 7.87 -3.24
C PRO A 92 5.66 9.01 -3.10
N ILE A 93 5.37 9.69 -4.22
CA ILE A 93 4.42 10.79 -4.33
C ILE A 93 3.62 10.57 -5.63
N LEU A 94 2.33 10.26 -5.51
CA LEU A 94 1.44 10.11 -6.65
C LEU A 94 1.28 11.42 -7.44
N ARG A 95 1.30 11.33 -8.76
CA ARG A 95 1.04 12.48 -9.66
C ARG A 95 -0.45 12.65 -9.96
N TRP A 96 -1.25 12.85 -8.92
CA TRP A 96 -2.67 13.23 -9.04
C TRP A 96 -2.91 14.73 -9.18
N HIS A 97 -1.85 15.52 -9.04
CA HIS A 97 -1.85 16.96 -9.26
C HIS A 97 -0.61 17.38 -10.05
N ARG A 98 -0.67 18.58 -10.65
CA ARG A 98 0.46 19.18 -11.38
C ARG A 98 1.51 19.72 -10.40
N GLY A 99 2.72 19.98 -10.88
CA GLY A 99 3.78 20.62 -10.07
C GLY A 99 4.46 19.69 -9.07
N ILE A 100 4.62 18.40 -9.41
CA ILE A 100 5.32 17.37 -8.62
C ILE A 100 6.65 17.02 -9.32
N PRO A 101 7.78 17.63 -8.91
CA PRO A 101 9.08 17.49 -9.59
C PRO A 101 9.55 16.05 -9.75
N ALA A 102 9.40 15.25 -8.70
CA ALA A 102 9.71 13.84 -8.68
C ALA A 102 8.62 13.04 -7.97
N THR A 103 8.35 11.85 -8.49
CA THR A 103 7.31 10.93 -8.00
C THR A 103 7.89 9.85 -7.08
N ILE A 104 9.21 9.65 -7.10
CA ILE A 104 9.92 8.92 -6.07
C ILE A 104 11.07 9.78 -5.55
N THR A 105 11.15 9.89 -4.23
CA THR A 105 12.07 10.79 -3.54
C THR A 105 12.72 10.10 -2.35
N TYR A 106 13.77 10.71 -1.82
CA TYR A 106 14.47 10.19 -0.66
C TYR A 106 14.89 11.29 0.33
N ILE A 107 15.19 10.88 1.56
CA ILE A 107 15.85 11.66 2.61
C ILE A 107 16.98 10.79 3.18
N ASN A 108 18.18 11.38 3.35
CA ASN A 108 19.25 10.79 4.14
C ASN A 108 19.17 11.31 5.59
N PRO A 109 18.66 10.51 6.56
CA PRO A 109 18.44 10.96 7.93
C PRO A 109 19.73 11.28 8.68
N ALA A 110 20.90 10.80 8.24
CA ALA A 110 22.18 11.14 8.86
C ALA A 110 22.54 12.63 8.71
N LEU A 111 21.89 13.35 7.78
CA LEU A 111 22.10 14.79 7.54
C LEU A 111 21.19 15.68 8.39
N TYR A 112 20.16 15.13 9.04
CA TYR A 112 19.11 15.92 9.68
C TYR A 112 18.82 15.48 11.11
N LYS A 113 18.54 16.46 11.99
CA LYS A 113 18.19 16.20 13.40
C LYS A 113 16.71 15.87 13.55
N ASP A 114 16.38 15.10 14.58
CA ASP A 114 14.99 14.89 14.97
C ASP A 114 14.29 16.23 15.31
N GLY A 115 12.99 16.29 15.05
CA GLY A 115 12.15 17.49 15.12
C GLY A 115 12.29 18.47 13.93
N SER A 116 13.12 18.18 12.93
CA SER A 116 13.32 19.05 11.75
C SER A 116 12.33 18.77 10.60
N SER A 117 12.46 19.54 9.53
CA SER A 117 11.69 19.42 8.27
C SER A 117 12.64 19.13 7.09
N PRO A 118 13.21 17.91 6.95
CA PRO A 118 14.16 17.61 5.87
C PRO A 118 13.59 17.89 4.47
N PRO A 119 14.35 18.52 3.55
CA PRO A 119 13.95 18.59 2.15
C PRO A 119 13.98 17.19 1.50
N LEU A 120 13.11 16.99 0.51
CA LEU A 120 13.09 15.83 -0.37
C LEU A 120 14.08 16.03 -1.52
N ARG A 121 14.65 14.92 -1.99
CA ARG A 121 15.48 14.87 -3.20
C ARG A 121 14.99 13.75 -4.12
N ALA A 122 15.05 13.97 -5.43
CA ALA A 122 14.54 13.00 -6.41
C ALA A 122 15.41 11.74 -6.48
N PHE A 123 14.77 10.56 -6.60
CA PHE A 123 15.46 9.28 -6.78
C PHE A 123 15.33 8.76 -8.23
N PRO A 124 16.41 8.18 -8.81
CA PRO A 124 17.81 8.46 -8.52
C PRO A 124 18.19 9.91 -8.81
N THR A 125 17.49 10.55 -9.77
CA THR A 125 17.72 11.92 -10.19
C THR A 125 16.40 12.60 -10.58
N TYR A 126 16.39 13.93 -10.63
CA TYR A 126 15.24 14.67 -11.18
C TYR A 126 14.95 14.33 -12.64
N VAL A 127 16.00 14.09 -13.45
CA VAL A 127 15.85 13.78 -14.88
C VAL A 127 15.17 12.42 -15.08
N ASP A 128 15.49 11.43 -14.24
CA ASP A 128 14.78 10.12 -14.21
C ASP A 128 13.29 10.25 -13.89
N ASN A 129 12.82 11.39 -13.37
CA ASN A 129 11.43 11.66 -13.04
C ASN A 129 10.70 12.54 -14.06
N TYR A 130 11.37 13.07 -15.09
CA TYR A 130 10.73 13.96 -16.07
C TYR A 130 9.67 13.22 -16.90
N LEU A 131 8.54 13.87 -17.17
CA LEU A 131 7.51 13.36 -18.08
C LEU A 131 7.76 13.86 -19.52
N PRO A 132 7.10 13.29 -20.54
CA PRO A 132 7.02 13.92 -21.85
C PRO A 132 6.55 15.37 -21.77
N GLY A 133 7.12 16.25 -22.59
CA GLY A 133 6.92 17.70 -22.55
C GLY A 133 7.85 18.45 -21.60
N TRP A 134 8.46 17.78 -20.64
CA TRP A 134 9.28 18.43 -19.62
C TRP A 134 10.70 18.64 -20.16
N PHE A 135 11.17 19.89 -20.14
CA PHE A 135 12.59 20.25 -20.28
C PHE A 135 13.36 19.57 -21.43
N GLY A 136 12.71 19.37 -22.58
CA GLY A 136 13.32 18.80 -23.79
C GLY A 136 13.06 17.30 -24.01
N VAL A 137 12.36 16.64 -23.09
CA VAL A 137 11.79 15.29 -23.29
C VAL A 137 10.59 15.43 -24.24
N ASN A 138 10.72 14.98 -25.49
CA ASN A 138 9.65 15.14 -26.49
C ASN A 138 8.60 14.03 -26.40
N ASP A 139 9.06 12.80 -26.20
CA ASP A 139 8.27 11.58 -26.02
C ASP A 139 9.12 10.56 -25.25
N LEU A 140 8.55 9.38 -24.96
CA LEU A 140 9.22 8.27 -24.27
C LEU A 140 9.87 7.26 -25.24
N GLY A 141 9.82 7.50 -26.56
CA GLY A 141 10.11 6.48 -27.57
C GLY A 141 9.20 5.26 -27.49
N ALA A 142 9.49 4.26 -28.33
CA ALA A 142 8.99 2.91 -28.15
C ALA A 142 9.94 2.19 -27.18
N TYR A 143 9.64 2.24 -25.88
CA TYR A 143 10.42 1.48 -24.90
C TYR A 143 10.31 -0.02 -25.16
N ASP A 144 11.45 -0.72 -25.13
CA ASP A 144 11.41 -2.11 -24.68
C ASP A 144 11.10 -2.09 -23.18
N TYR A 145 9.98 -2.70 -22.80
CA TYR A 145 9.40 -2.56 -21.47
C TYR A 145 9.97 -3.55 -20.45
N ASN A 146 10.85 -4.46 -20.88
CA ASN A 146 11.44 -5.50 -20.04
C ASN A 146 12.97 -5.38 -20.04
N ILE A 147 13.57 -4.96 -18.92
CA ILE A 147 15.03 -4.97 -18.73
C ILE A 147 15.33 -5.85 -17.52
N TYR A 148 16.18 -6.85 -17.74
CA TYR A 148 16.68 -7.76 -16.71
C TYR A 148 18.18 -7.52 -16.51
N ALA A 149 18.60 -7.20 -15.28
CA ALA A 149 20.00 -7.02 -14.95
C ALA A 149 20.73 -8.37 -14.80
N THR A 150 20.91 -9.08 -15.90
CA THR A 150 21.78 -10.29 -15.98
C THR A 150 22.84 -10.21 -17.07
N ASP A 151 22.84 -9.19 -17.93
CA ASP A 151 23.83 -8.99 -19.01
C ASP A 151 25.15 -8.32 -18.55
N VAL A 152 25.52 -8.49 -17.28
CA VAL A 152 26.89 -8.20 -16.81
C VAL A 152 27.76 -9.44 -16.96
N ASN A 153 27.92 -9.92 -18.19
CA ASN A 153 28.91 -10.94 -18.53
C ASN A 153 29.80 -10.49 -19.69
N THR A 154 30.90 -9.84 -19.28
CA THR A 154 32.19 -9.69 -19.95
C THR A 154 32.29 -9.87 -21.48
N LYS A 155 32.75 -8.80 -22.13
CA LYS A 155 33.58 -8.91 -23.34
C LYS A 155 34.85 -9.71 -23.03
N ARG A 156 34.79 -11.04 -23.12
CA ARG A 156 35.99 -11.89 -23.24
C ARG A 156 36.26 -12.17 -24.72
N ASN A 157 37.42 -11.71 -25.19
CA ASN A 157 37.96 -12.05 -26.50
C ASN A 157 38.10 -13.58 -26.63
N ALA A 158 37.19 -14.23 -27.33
CA ALA A 158 37.40 -15.57 -27.86
C ALA A 158 38.05 -15.45 -29.24
N LYS A 159 39.37 -15.24 -29.26
CA LYS A 159 40.16 -15.56 -30.47
C LYS A 159 40.13 -17.07 -30.65
N SER A 160 39.62 -17.51 -31.81
CA SER A 160 40.05 -18.71 -32.55
C SER A 160 40.59 -19.88 -31.72
N VAL A 161 39.74 -20.88 -31.46
CA VAL A 161 40.18 -22.27 -31.35
C VAL A 161 39.38 -23.05 -32.37
N GLU A 162 40.02 -23.39 -33.50
CA GLU A 162 39.48 -24.36 -34.46
C GLU A 162 39.29 -25.69 -33.74
N LYS A 163 38.20 -26.40 -34.07
CA LYS A 163 38.12 -27.82 -33.76
C LYS A 163 37.70 -28.58 -35.01
N ILE A 164 38.60 -29.48 -35.38
CA ILE A 164 38.65 -30.26 -36.61
C ILE A 164 37.44 -31.20 -36.70
N GLU A 165 36.88 -31.31 -37.91
CA GLU A 165 35.89 -32.32 -38.29
C GLU A 165 36.54 -33.70 -38.37
N GLU A 166 35.84 -34.74 -37.91
CA GLU A 166 36.21 -36.13 -38.18
C GLU A 166 34.91 -36.87 -38.57
N GLU A 167 34.86 -37.34 -39.82
CA GLU A 167 33.71 -38.01 -40.43
C GLU A 167 33.63 -39.52 -40.10
N VAL A 168 32.55 -40.16 -40.61
CA VAL A 168 32.45 -41.55 -41.15
C VAL A 168 31.68 -42.56 -40.25
N PRO A 169 30.67 -43.32 -40.76
CA PRO A 169 29.65 -43.02 -41.78
C PRO A 169 28.23 -43.55 -41.41
N SER A 170 27.31 -43.54 -42.38
CA SER A 170 25.90 -44.01 -42.33
C SER A 170 25.68 -45.53 -42.50
N GLU A 171 24.48 -46.03 -42.14
CA GLU A 171 23.77 -47.05 -42.93
C GLU A 171 22.22 -46.94 -42.84
N THR A 172 21.51 -47.57 -43.78
CA THR A 172 20.17 -47.18 -44.31
C THR A 172 19.00 -48.10 -43.98
N ASN A 173 17.76 -47.57 -43.98
CA ASN A 173 16.51 -48.09 -44.63
C ASN A 173 15.21 -47.60 -43.94
N ILE A 174 14.00 -47.56 -44.54
CA ILE A 174 13.49 -47.32 -45.92
C ILE A 174 11.93 -47.20 -45.79
N GLN A 175 11.26 -46.29 -46.52
CA GLN A 175 9.83 -46.28 -47.00
C GLN A 175 8.66 -46.63 -46.01
N GLU A 176 7.36 -46.33 -46.19
CA GLU A 176 6.57 -45.72 -47.28
C GLU A 176 5.18 -45.18 -46.81
N GLU A 177 4.64 -44.19 -47.56
CA GLU A 177 3.24 -44.00 -48.02
C GLU A 177 1.95 -43.84 -47.14
N ILE A 178 0.95 -43.31 -47.86
CA ILE A 178 -0.40 -42.75 -47.55
C ILE A 178 -1.24 -42.97 -48.85
N PRO A 179 -2.60 -43.02 -48.91
CA PRO A 179 -3.51 -41.99 -48.35
C PRO A 179 -5.01 -42.38 -48.06
N SER A 180 -5.82 -41.36 -47.71
CA SER A 180 -7.15 -41.05 -48.31
C SER A 180 -8.51 -41.49 -47.72
N ALA A 181 -9.54 -40.77 -48.22
CA ALA A 181 -11.02 -40.92 -48.14
C ALA A 181 -11.68 -40.67 -46.77
N ALA A 182 -12.65 -39.75 -46.56
CA ALA A 182 -13.63 -39.00 -47.39
C ALA A 182 -15.00 -39.69 -47.67
N GLU A 183 -16.03 -38.84 -47.77
CA GLU A 183 -17.50 -39.04 -47.85
C GLU A 183 -18.25 -39.03 -46.50
N ASP A 184 -19.19 -38.12 -46.16
CA ASP A 184 -20.27 -37.40 -46.89
C ASP A 184 -21.63 -38.14 -46.90
N LYS A 185 -22.64 -37.60 -46.16
CA LYS A 185 -24.04 -37.38 -46.64
C LYS A 185 -25.08 -36.97 -45.57
N LYS A 186 -25.87 -35.96 -45.98
CA LYS A 186 -27.35 -35.79 -45.88
C LYS A 186 -28.07 -35.23 -44.62
N LYS A 187 -28.97 -34.30 -44.98
CA LYS A 187 -30.03 -33.60 -44.23
C LYS A 187 -31.28 -34.46 -43.96
N HIS A 188 -32.07 -34.07 -42.96
CA HIS A 188 -33.51 -33.69 -43.05
C HIS A 188 -33.91 -32.92 -41.75
N ASN A 189 -34.59 -31.77 -41.82
CA ASN A 189 -36.07 -31.55 -41.72
C ASN A 189 -36.68 -32.02 -40.38
N GLU A 190 -37.66 -31.39 -39.75
CA GLU A 190 -38.30 -30.05 -39.73
C GLU A 190 -39.47 -30.16 -38.69
N GLU A 191 -40.37 -29.16 -38.59
CA GLU A 191 -41.58 -29.13 -37.72
C GLU A 191 -41.30 -29.02 -36.20
N GLU A 192 -42.15 -28.43 -35.35
CA GLU A 192 -43.13 -27.32 -35.35
C GLU A 192 -43.85 -27.48 -33.99
N ASP A 193 -44.19 -26.40 -33.29
CA ASP A 193 -45.25 -26.43 -32.25
C ASP A 193 -45.78 -25.01 -31.98
N ASP A 194 -47.09 -24.91 -31.77
CA ASP A 194 -47.90 -23.68 -31.96
C ASP A 194 -48.42 -23.06 -30.64
N ASP A 195 -48.67 -21.74 -30.68
CA ASP A 195 -49.71 -20.97 -29.94
C ASP A 195 -49.85 -21.10 -28.38
N GLU A 196 -50.61 -20.26 -27.65
CA GLU A 196 -51.57 -19.22 -28.00
C GLU A 196 -51.51 -18.00 -27.02
N VAL A 197 -52.22 -16.93 -27.36
CA VAL A 197 -52.25 -15.62 -26.68
C VAL A 197 -53.48 -15.42 -25.78
N ARG A 198 -53.35 -14.73 -24.63
CA ARG A 198 -54.48 -13.92 -24.12
C ARG A 198 -54.11 -12.65 -23.33
N LYS A 199 -54.64 -11.51 -23.77
CA LYS A 199 -54.60 -10.18 -23.10
C LYS A 199 -55.91 -9.85 -22.37
N LYS A 200 -55.83 -9.04 -21.28
CA LYS A 200 -56.63 -7.83 -20.93
C LYS A 200 -56.29 -7.37 -19.49
N HIS A 201 -55.89 -6.11 -19.22
CA HIS A 201 -56.74 -4.94 -18.89
C HIS A 201 -57.65 -5.13 -17.66
N SER A 202 -57.82 -4.21 -16.67
CA SER A 202 -57.31 -2.83 -16.48
C SER A 202 -57.58 -2.29 -15.04
N SER A 203 -57.00 -1.12 -14.72
CA SER A 203 -57.50 -0.01 -13.86
C SER A 203 -57.59 -0.04 -12.31
N HIS A 204 -56.88 0.94 -11.72
CA HIS A 204 -57.26 1.90 -10.65
C HIS A 204 -57.69 1.45 -9.23
N HIS A 205 -56.92 1.89 -8.21
CA HIS A 205 -57.35 2.95 -7.25
C HIS A 205 -56.22 3.45 -6.30
N LYS A 206 -56.30 4.73 -5.89
CA LYS A 206 -55.77 5.31 -4.63
C LYS A 206 -56.98 5.85 -3.86
N PRO A 207 -57.05 5.77 -2.51
CA PRO A 207 -56.81 6.98 -1.68
C PRO A 207 -56.18 6.69 -0.27
N ILE A 208 -55.24 7.50 0.27
CA ILE A 208 -55.33 8.70 1.14
C ILE A 208 -55.37 8.44 2.69
N HIS A 209 -54.40 9.05 3.39
CA HIS A 209 -54.24 9.46 4.82
C HIS A 209 -54.74 8.66 6.05
N SER A 210 -53.86 8.59 7.06
CA SER A 210 -54.15 9.03 8.44
C SER A 210 -52.88 9.50 9.19
N HIS A 211 -53.03 10.44 10.14
CA HIS A 211 -51.96 11.00 10.98
C HIS A 211 -52.07 10.52 12.43
N HIS A 212 -50.94 10.36 13.13
CA HIS A 212 -50.63 10.72 14.55
C HIS A 212 -49.11 10.47 14.71
N GLY A 213 -48.24 11.37 15.17
CA GLY A 213 -48.20 12.05 16.46
C GLY A 213 -47.43 11.19 17.48
N GLY A 214 -46.28 11.54 18.05
CA GLY A 214 -45.38 12.69 17.85
C GLY A 214 -44.45 12.86 19.07
N GLN A 215 -43.15 13.11 18.86
CA GLN A 215 -42.24 13.60 19.91
C GLN A 215 -41.00 14.26 19.27
N TYR A 216 -40.66 15.48 19.73
CA TYR A 216 -39.57 16.27 19.18
C TYR A 216 -38.27 16.03 19.97
N VAL A 217 -37.20 15.68 19.27
CA VAL A 217 -35.82 15.86 19.74
C VAL A 217 -35.14 16.79 18.74
N VAL A 218 -34.69 17.96 19.20
CA VAL A 218 -34.00 18.93 18.33
C VAL A 218 -32.55 18.49 18.17
N GLN A 219 -32.26 17.79 17.08
CA GLN A 219 -30.89 17.68 16.57
C GLN A 219 -30.63 18.84 15.60
N VAL A 220 -29.53 19.57 15.85
CA VAL A 220 -29.02 20.57 14.90
C VAL A 220 -28.43 19.81 13.71
N PRO A 221 -28.83 20.10 12.45
CA PRO A 221 -28.26 19.41 11.30
C PRO A 221 -26.80 19.84 11.09
N VAL A 222 -25.87 18.89 11.21
CA VAL A 222 -24.56 19.01 10.57
C VAL A 222 -24.79 18.86 9.06
N PRO A 223 -24.22 19.73 8.19
CA PRO A 223 -24.38 19.58 6.76
C PRO A 223 -23.74 18.27 6.28
N VAL A 224 -24.55 17.35 5.78
CA VAL A 224 -24.07 16.16 5.08
C VAL A 224 -23.49 16.61 3.72
N PRO A 225 -22.22 16.30 3.39
CA PRO A 225 -21.68 16.57 2.06
C PRO A 225 -22.55 15.92 0.99
N ALA A 226 -22.75 16.60 -0.14
CA ALA A 226 -23.52 16.03 -1.24
C ALA A 226 -22.80 14.77 -1.75
N PRO A 227 -23.49 13.62 -1.92
CA PRO A 227 -22.85 12.41 -2.42
C PRO A 227 -22.33 12.64 -3.85
N PRO A 228 -21.18 12.05 -4.21
CA PRO A 228 -20.67 12.13 -5.58
C PRO A 228 -21.69 11.55 -6.57
N PRO A 229 -21.72 12.04 -7.82
CA PRO A 229 -22.71 11.61 -8.81
C PRO A 229 -22.58 10.10 -9.06
N LYS A 230 -23.67 9.36 -8.86
CA LYS A 230 -23.74 7.92 -9.12
C LYS A 230 -23.32 7.62 -10.56
N ILE A 231 -22.20 6.93 -10.74
CA ILE A 231 -21.79 6.37 -12.01
C ILE A 231 -22.77 5.23 -12.33
N THR A 232 -23.65 5.45 -13.30
CA THR A 232 -24.59 4.42 -13.75
C THR A 232 -23.85 3.38 -14.59
N THR A 233 -23.44 2.28 -13.96
CA THR A 233 -22.73 1.18 -14.61
C THR A 233 -23.61 0.54 -15.69
N THR A 234 -23.42 0.99 -16.93
CA THR A 234 -24.08 0.38 -18.09
C THR A 234 -23.17 -0.74 -18.57
N THR A 235 -23.57 -2.00 -18.33
CA THR A 235 -22.76 -3.19 -18.65
C THR A 235 -22.65 -3.41 -20.16
N THR A 236 -21.84 -2.56 -20.81
CA THR A 236 -21.36 -2.78 -22.17
C THR A 236 -20.01 -3.49 -22.05
N THR A 237 -19.90 -4.70 -22.59
CA THR A 237 -18.61 -5.38 -22.76
C THR A 237 -17.73 -4.55 -23.70
N ALA A 238 -16.90 -3.69 -23.12
CA ALA A 238 -15.97 -2.87 -23.87
C ALA A 238 -14.91 -3.75 -24.55
N PRO A 239 -14.50 -3.45 -25.80
CA PRO A 239 -13.38 -4.14 -26.41
C PRO A 239 -12.10 -3.89 -25.59
N ALA A 240 -11.27 -4.93 -25.46
CA ALA A 240 -10.02 -4.84 -24.70
C ALA A 240 -9.18 -3.63 -25.15
N PRO A 241 -8.65 -2.82 -24.21
CA PRO A 241 -8.02 -1.54 -24.54
C PRO A 241 -6.74 -1.74 -25.34
N THR A 242 -6.76 -1.42 -26.64
CA THR A 242 -5.53 -1.34 -27.44
C THR A 242 -4.73 -0.12 -27.00
N TYR A 243 -3.67 -0.33 -26.23
CA TYR A 243 -2.78 0.72 -25.76
C TYR A 243 -2.29 1.63 -26.90
N LYS A 244 -2.65 2.92 -26.80
CA LYS A 244 -2.12 4.01 -27.61
C LYS A 244 -1.81 5.18 -26.67
N PRO A 245 -0.55 5.65 -26.55
CA PRO A 245 -0.23 6.84 -25.76
C PRO A 245 -1.07 8.03 -26.22
N SER A 246 -1.89 8.58 -25.33
CA SER A 246 -2.79 9.70 -25.65
C SER A 246 -2.11 11.06 -25.50
N TYR A 247 -1.10 11.15 -24.63
CA TYR A 247 -0.40 12.38 -24.33
C TYR A 247 0.60 12.78 -25.43
N LYS A 248 0.40 13.97 -25.99
CA LYS A 248 1.38 14.69 -26.83
C LYS A 248 1.60 16.07 -26.21
N PRO A 249 2.84 16.42 -25.82
CA PRO A 249 3.08 17.69 -25.16
C PRO A 249 2.87 18.88 -26.11
N SER A 250 2.19 19.91 -25.62
CA SER A 250 1.97 21.16 -26.36
C SER A 250 3.11 22.16 -26.18
N TYR A 251 3.87 22.04 -25.09
CA TYR A 251 4.98 22.92 -24.75
C TYR A 251 6.32 22.40 -25.28
N LYS A 252 7.08 23.26 -25.97
CA LYS A 252 8.49 23.02 -26.33
C LYS A 252 9.35 24.09 -25.66
N PRO A 253 10.18 23.75 -24.65
CA PRO A 253 10.96 24.74 -23.93
C PRO A 253 12.04 25.38 -24.83
N PRO A 254 12.29 26.69 -24.72
CA PRO A 254 13.33 27.38 -25.50
C PRO A 254 14.76 27.05 -25.04
N TYR A 255 14.91 26.39 -23.89
CA TYR A 255 16.18 25.98 -23.30
C TYR A 255 16.26 24.45 -23.22
N LYS A 256 17.32 23.87 -23.79
CA LYS A 256 17.69 22.48 -23.54
C LYS A 256 18.59 22.44 -22.30
N PRO A 257 18.26 21.66 -21.25
CA PRO A 257 19.17 21.49 -20.12
C PRO A 257 20.51 20.88 -20.59
N PRO A 258 21.61 21.16 -19.89
CA PRO A 258 22.86 20.46 -20.13
C PRO A 258 22.67 18.96 -19.88
N PRO A 259 23.29 18.08 -20.68
CA PRO A 259 23.19 16.64 -20.46
C PRO A 259 23.73 16.25 -19.08
N PRO A 260 23.20 15.17 -18.45
CA PRO A 260 23.71 14.69 -17.18
C PRO A 260 25.21 14.37 -17.29
N LYS A 261 25.96 14.64 -16.21
CA LYS A 261 27.44 14.55 -16.20
C LYS A 261 27.98 13.14 -16.52
N ASN A 262 27.15 12.10 -16.39
CA ASN A 262 27.41 10.73 -16.83
C ASN A 262 26.39 10.30 -17.91
N PRO A 263 26.62 10.54 -19.21
CA PRO A 263 25.66 10.29 -20.28
C PRO A 263 25.65 8.82 -20.78
N THR A 264 25.83 7.85 -19.88
CA THR A 264 25.97 6.42 -20.22
C THR A 264 24.81 5.53 -19.73
N ARG A 265 23.80 6.11 -19.07
CA ARG A 265 22.63 5.40 -18.55
C ARG A 265 21.36 5.95 -19.19
N ASP A 266 20.44 5.06 -19.56
CA ASP A 266 19.10 5.45 -20.00
C ASP A 266 18.36 6.18 -18.87
N VAL A 267 17.57 7.20 -19.23
CA VAL A 267 16.68 7.92 -18.32
C VAL A 267 15.39 7.12 -18.17
N TYR A 268 14.91 6.93 -16.95
CA TYR A 268 13.80 6.00 -16.66
C TYR A 268 12.38 6.58 -16.86
N HIS A 269 12.25 7.90 -16.72
CA HIS A 269 10.98 8.64 -16.79
C HIS A 269 9.88 8.01 -15.94
N PHE A 270 10.05 7.95 -14.61
CA PHE A 270 9.01 7.49 -13.69
C PHE A 270 7.77 8.39 -13.78
N ILE A 271 6.59 7.78 -13.91
CA ILE A 271 5.36 8.50 -14.19
C ILE A 271 4.61 8.87 -12.91
N SER A 272 4.16 7.87 -12.17
CA SER A 272 3.47 8.05 -10.89
C SER A 272 3.66 6.81 -10.02
N VAL A 273 4.54 6.91 -9.04
CA VAL A 273 4.83 5.85 -8.06
C VAL A 273 3.92 6.02 -6.85
N TYR A 274 3.25 4.93 -6.45
CA TYR A 274 2.31 4.95 -5.32
C TYR A 274 2.95 4.42 -4.03
N PHE A 275 3.49 3.20 -4.09
CA PHE A 275 4.13 2.53 -2.95
C PHE A 275 5.56 2.14 -3.26
N THR A 276 6.35 2.03 -2.19
CA THR A 276 7.71 1.49 -2.17
C THR A 276 7.77 0.31 -1.21
N SER A 277 8.73 -0.59 -1.41
CA SER A 277 9.05 -1.65 -0.44
C SER A 277 10.55 -1.86 -0.44
N ALA A 278 11.20 -1.65 0.71
CA ALA A 278 12.61 -1.97 0.91
C ALA A 278 12.78 -3.44 1.32
N ASN A 279 13.80 -4.11 0.80
CA ASN A 279 14.17 -5.46 1.18
C ASN A 279 15.65 -5.53 1.60
N GLU A 280 15.88 -5.57 2.91
CA GLU A 280 17.23 -5.52 3.49
C GLU A 280 18.10 -6.73 3.13
N LYS A 281 17.52 -7.93 3.07
CA LYS A 281 18.23 -9.16 2.71
C LYS A 281 18.91 -9.07 1.34
N CYS A 282 18.36 -8.24 0.45
CA CYS A 282 18.87 -8.02 -0.90
C CYS A 282 19.36 -6.58 -1.15
N SER A 283 19.38 -5.72 -0.12
CA SER A 283 19.70 -4.28 -0.22
C SER A 283 18.97 -3.59 -1.38
N ARG A 284 17.66 -3.86 -1.52
CA ARG A 284 16.90 -3.56 -2.74
C ARG A 284 15.62 -2.77 -2.46
N LEU A 285 15.44 -1.65 -3.14
CA LEU A 285 14.21 -0.88 -3.18
C LEU A 285 13.33 -1.34 -4.36
N PHE A 286 12.12 -1.77 -4.07
CA PHE A 286 11.06 -2.03 -5.05
C PHE A 286 10.05 -0.90 -5.07
N PHE A 287 9.45 -0.63 -6.23
CA PHE A 287 8.29 0.26 -6.33
C PHE A 287 7.45 0.00 -7.58
N LEU A 288 6.18 0.42 -7.52
CA LEU A 288 5.22 0.28 -8.60
C LEU A 288 4.91 1.66 -9.18
N ASP A 289 5.26 1.85 -10.47
CA ASP A 289 4.90 3.02 -11.26
C ASP A 289 3.62 2.72 -12.05
N HIS A 290 2.55 3.46 -11.80
CA HIS A 290 1.24 3.26 -12.42
C HIS A 290 1.24 3.55 -13.92
N GLY A 291 2.19 4.35 -14.41
CA GLY A 291 2.19 4.79 -15.81
C GLY A 291 1.08 5.78 -16.18
N THR A 292 0.25 6.21 -15.21
CA THR A 292 -0.81 7.21 -15.36
C THR A 292 -0.50 8.46 -14.52
N VAL A 293 -1.02 9.61 -14.94
CA VAL A 293 -1.08 10.83 -14.12
C VAL A 293 -2.53 11.31 -14.10
N VAL A 294 -2.97 11.98 -13.04
CA VAL A 294 -4.28 12.65 -13.03
C VAL A 294 -4.02 14.15 -13.01
N TYR A 295 -4.56 14.88 -13.99
CA TYR A 295 -4.50 16.34 -14.04
C TYR A 295 -5.90 16.89 -14.26
N ASP A 296 -6.30 17.87 -13.44
CA ASP A 296 -7.60 18.55 -13.58
C ASP A 296 -8.79 17.54 -13.57
N ASN A 297 -8.68 16.50 -12.73
CA ASN A 297 -9.58 15.34 -12.62
C ASN A 297 -9.70 14.45 -13.88
N VAL A 298 -8.76 14.57 -14.82
CA VAL A 298 -8.65 13.70 -15.99
C VAL A 298 -7.47 12.74 -15.80
N GLU A 299 -7.73 11.44 -15.82
CA GLU A 299 -6.68 10.42 -15.86
C GLU A 299 -6.06 10.34 -17.27
N ILE A 300 -4.74 10.42 -17.33
CA ILE A 300 -3.93 10.43 -18.55
C ILE A 300 -2.99 9.22 -18.51
N PHE A 301 -3.29 8.23 -19.35
CA PHE A 301 -2.48 7.03 -19.53
C PHE A 301 -1.25 7.33 -20.40
N ILE A 302 -0.06 7.31 -19.79
CA ILE A 302 1.21 7.53 -20.48
C ILE A 302 1.86 6.20 -20.87
N ARG A 303 1.89 5.21 -19.96
CA ARG A 303 2.38 3.84 -20.20
C ARG A 303 1.63 2.80 -19.37
N ARG A 304 1.83 1.51 -19.68
CA ARG A 304 1.41 0.41 -18.79
C ARG A 304 2.13 0.52 -17.43
N PRO A 305 1.53 0.02 -16.34
CA PRO A 305 2.20 -0.08 -15.06
C PRO A 305 3.50 -0.89 -15.12
N LEU A 306 4.48 -0.48 -14.33
CA LEU A 306 5.81 -1.10 -14.25
C LEU A 306 6.16 -1.41 -12.80
N ILE A 307 6.70 -2.61 -12.57
CA ILE A 307 7.43 -2.93 -11.35
C ILE A 307 8.90 -2.60 -11.60
N TRP A 308 9.46 -1.77 -10.71
CA TRP A 308 10.88 -1.43 -10.70
C TRP A 308 11.54 -2.04 -9.46
N ALA A 309 12.82 -2.38 -9.58
CA ALA A 309 13.66 -2.63 -8.43
C ALA A 309 15.10 -2.12 -8.64
N PHE A 310 15.69 -1.53 -7.61
CA PHE A 310 17.05 -0.97 -7.62
C PHE A 310 17.83 -1.50 -6.43
N ASP A 311 19.08 -1.92 -6.68
CA ASP A 311 20.03 -2.24 -5.62
C ASP A 311 20.60 -0.93 -5.08
N ILE A 312 20.49 -0.73 -3.77
CA ILE A 312 20.77 0.53 -3.08
C ILE A 312 22.03 0.35 -2.24
N TYR A 313 23.15 0.93 -2.68
CA TYR A 313 24.47 0.77 -2.05
C TYR A 313 24.81 1.91 -1.08
N GLU A 314 24.29 3.11 -1.32
CA GLU A 314 24.48 4.29 -0.47
C GLU A 314 23.24 5.20 -0.58
N CYS A 315 22.95 6.01 0.43
CA CYS A 315 21.85 6.99 0.41
C CYS A 315 22.32 8.34 -0.18
N SER A 316 22.73 8.31 -1.46
CA SER A 316 23.29 9.44 -2.22
C SER A 316 23.04 9.27 -3.73
N ASP A 317 23.08 10.36 -4.50
CA ASP A 317 22.95 10.35 -5.97
C ASP A 317 23.95 9.35 -6.61
N GLU A 318 25.18 9.29 -6.09
CA GLU A 318 26.20 8.33 -6.50
C GLU A 318 25.78 6.88 -6.20
N GLY A 319 25.25 6.62 -5.01
CA GLY A 319 24.73 5.31 -4.58
C GLY A 319 23.56 4.78 -5.42
N PHE A 320 22.82 5.68 -6.07
CA PHE A 320 21.68 5.37 -6.93
C PHE A 320 22.01 5.37 -8.44
N GLY A 321 23.27 5.60 -8.80
CA GLY A 321 23.71 5.68 -10.21
C GLY A 321 23.59 4.37 -11.00
N TYR A 322 23.42 3.23 -10.32
CA TYR A 322 23.39 1.90 -10.91
C TYR A 322 22.13 1.62 -11.76
N PRO A 323 22.19 0.71 -12.75
CA PRO A 323 21.01 0.22 -13.47
C PRO A 323 19.99 -0.47 -12.53
N PRO A 324 18.68 -0.50 -12.87
CA PRO A 324 17.70 -1.26 -12.11
C PRO A 324 18.02 -2.75 -12.15
N ALA A 325 17.86 -3.44 -11.01
CA ALA A 325 17.88 -4.89 -10.94
C ALA A 325 16.66 -5.52 -11.66
N LEU A 326 15.53 -4.80 -11.68
CA LEU A 326 14.30 -5.20 -12.36
C LEU A 326 13.61 -3.99 -13.02
N ARG A 327 13.15 -4.18 -14.26
CA ARG A 327 12.09 -3.40 -14.89
C ARG A 327 11.18 -4.36 -15.64
N VAL A 328 9.92 -4.50 -15.22
CA VAL A 328 8.93 -5.37 -15.88
C VAL A 328 7.57 -4.69 -15.99
N SER A 329 6.95 -4.75 -17.17
CA SER A 329 5.60 -4.24 -17.39
C SER A 329 4.54 -5.24 -16.94
N ILE A 330 3.53 -4.76 -16.23
CA ILE A 330 2.34 -5.53 -15.92
C ILE A 330 1.48 -5.61 -17.19
N PRO A 331 1.09 -6.80 -17.67
CA PRO A 331 0.34 -6.94 -18.92
C PRO A 331 -1.17 -6.74 -18.72
N ASP A 332 -1.84 -6.18 -19.72
CA ASP A 332 -3.30 -5.98 -19.76
C ASP A 332 -4.10 -7.28 -19.55
N SER A 333 -3.48 -8.45 -19.73
CA SER A 333 -4.10 -9.75 -19.48
C SER A 333 -4.31 -10.09 -17.99
N VAL A 334 -3.77 -9.28 -17.07
CA VAL A 334 -3.98 -9.44 -15.62
C VAL A 334 -4.48 -8.15 -14.94
N VAL A 335 -4.65 -7.05 -15.69
CA VAL A 335 -5.13 -5.75 -15.20
C VAL A 335 -6.13 -5.18 -16.22
N GLU A 336 -7.38 -5.00 -15.79
CA GLU A 336 -8.41 -4.32 -16.58
C GLU A 336 -8.44 -2.82 -16.27
N ARG A 337 -8.32 -2.44 -14.99
CA ARG A 337 -8.28 -1.04 -14.54
C ARG A 337 -6.98 -0.73 -13.81
N PRO A 338 -5.92 -0.24 -14.50
CA PRO A 338 -4.64 0.11 -13.89
C PRO A 338 -4.73 1.12 -12.75
N ALA A 339 -5.70 2.03 -12.82
CA ALA A 339 -5.99 3.02 -11.77
C ALA A 339 -6.29 2.40 -10.40
N GLY A 340 -6.76 1.14 -10.36
CA GLY A 340 -7.13 0.44 -9.12
C GLY A 340 -5.98 -0.35 -8.48
N ILE A 341 -4.79 -0.37 -9.08
CA ILE A 341 -3.61 -0.97 -8.43
C ILE A 341 -3.35 -0.21 -7.13
N SER A 342 -3.43 -0.91 -6.00
CA SER A 342 -3.59 -0.26 -4.70
C SER A 342 -2.42 -0.49 -3.74
N TYR A 343 -1.77 -1.64 -3.76
CA TYR A 343 -0.62 -1.96 -2.90
C TYR A 343 0.18 -3.14 -3.48
N PHE A 344 1.37 -3.41 -2.95
CA PHE A 344 2.09 -4.64 -3.25
C PHE A 344 2.97 -5.14 -2.10
N GLY A 345 3.19 -6.45 -2.04
CA GLY A 345 4.13 -7.11 -1.13
C GLY A 345 5.16 -7.95 -1.86
N ILE A 346 6.39 -7.99 -1.34
CA ILE A 346 7.52 -8.75 -1.90
C ILE A 346 7.75 -10.05 -1.13
N ASP A 347 7.49 -11.18 -1.78
CA ASP A 347 7.71 -12.51 -1.20
C ASP A 347 9.07 -13.08 -1.64
N MET A 348 10.11 -12.68 -0.92
CA MET A 348 11.48 -13.15 -1.13
C MET A 348 11.68 -14.52 -0.47
N TYR A 349 11.84 -15.58 -1.27
CA TYR A 349 12.03 -16.95 -0.75
C TYR A 349 13.47 -17.46 -0.92
N GLY A 350 14.15 -17.07 -2.01
CA GLY A 350 15.51 -17.55 -2.34
C GLY A 350 16.57 -16.46 -2.50
N ASN A 351 17.35 -16.56 -3.58
CA ASN A 351 18.64 -15.89 -3.78
C ASN A 351 18.59 -14.44 -4.36
N CYS A 352 17.63 -13.61 -3.94
CA CYS A 352 17.42 -12.24 -4.46
C CYS A 352 17.00 -12.15 -5.95
N ALA A 353 17.07 -13.23 -6.72
CA ALA A 353 16.34 -13.39 -7.99
C ALA A 353 15.05 -14.24 -7.81
N GLU A 354 14.93 -14.97 -6.71
CA GLU A 354 13.81 -15.85 -6.39
C GLU A 354 12.82 -15.15 -5.45
N PHE A 355 11.88 -14.41 -6.05
CA PHE A 355 10.79 -13.76 -5.36
C PHE A 355 9.51 -13.73 -6.18
N TYR A 356 8.39 -13.58 -5.47
CA TYR A 356 7.12 -13.19 -6.06
C TYR A 356 6.76 -11.75 -5.66
N VAL A 357 5.96 -11.08 -6.47
CA VAL A 357 5.29 -9.82 -6.11
C VAL A 357 3.79 -10.07 -6.10
N TYR A 358 3.14 -9.80 -4.98
CA TYR A 358 1.68 -9.82 -4.87
C TYR A 358 1.19 -8.38 -4.95
N ILE A 359 0.28 -8.09 -5.88
CA ILE A 359 -0.20 -6.74 -6.18
C ILE A 359 -1.71 -6.75 -6.03
N THR A 360 -2.25 -5.88 -5.17
CA THR A 360 -3.69 -5.70 -5.01
C THR A 360 -4.23 -4.80 -6.12
N ASN A 361 -5.43 -5.11 -6.61
CA ASN A 361 -6.21 -4.18 -7.42
C ASN A 361 -7.63 -4.09 -6.86
N CYS A 362 -7.94 -2.95 -6.24
CA CYS A 362 -9.22 -2.71 -5.57
C CYS A 362 -10.38 -2.45 -6.54
N PHE A 363 -10.09 -2.12 -7.80
CA PHE A 363 -11.10 -1.96 -8.85
C PHE A 363 -11.41 -3.27 -9.55
N ASP A 364 -10.38 -4.07 -9.85
CA ASP A 364 -10.58 -5.36 -10.51
C ASP A 364 -10.97 -6.46 -9.51
N ASN A 365 -10.90 -6.19 -8.19
CA ASN A 365 -11.11 -7.15 -7.10
C ASN A 365 -10.19 -8.37 -7.19
N ARG A 366 -8.91 -8.13 -7.50
CA ARG A 366 -7.92 -9.17 -7.81
C ARG A 366 -6.65 -9.02 -6.98
N ILE A 367 -6.05 -10.16 -6.63
CA ILE A 367 -4.63 -10.22 -6.25
C ILE A 367 -3.86 -10.75 -7.46
N ILE A 368 -3.04 -9.89 -8.06
CA ILE A 368 -2.16 -10.21 -9.17
C ILE A 368 -0.83 -10.74 -8.62
N VAL A 369 -0.26 -11.73 -9.28
CA VAL A 369 1.01 -12.35 -8.89
C VAL A 369 2.01 -12.25 -10.05
N TYR A 370 3.22 -11.79 -9.75
CA TYR A 370 4.39 -11.87 -10.62
C TYR A 370 5.41 -12.85 -10.03
N ASP A 371 5.87 -13.80 -10.85
CA ASP A 371 6.99 -14.69 -10.55
C ASP A 371 8.26 -14.18 -11.24
N ASN A 372 9.25 -13.72 -10.46
CA ASN A 372 10.49 -13.19 -11.02
C ASN A 372 11.42 -14.27 -11.62
N ALA A 373 11.35 -15.51 -11.12
CA ALA A 373 12.15 -16.62 -11.64
C ALA A 373 11.61 -17.14 -12.98
N LYS A 374 10.28 -17.27 -13.10
CA LYS A 374 9.60 -17.73 -14.33
C LYS A 374 9.18 -16.61 -15.28
N ARG A 375 9.39 -15.34 -14.91
CA ARG A 375 9.01 -14.14 -15.68
C ARG A 375 7.55 -14.14 -16.13
N SER A 376 6.65 -14.55 -15.24
CA SER A 376 5.25 -14.78 -15.61
C SER A 376 4.26 -14.15 -14.63
N PHE A 377 3.12 -13.72 -15.16
CA PHE A 377 2.00 -13.17 -14.39
C PHE A 377 0.81 -14.13 -14.35
N TRP A 378 -0.01 -13.99 -13.32
CA TRP A 378 -1.39 -14.49 -13.19
C TRP A 378 -2.13 -13.64 -12.16
N TYR A 379 -3.40 -13.92 -11.90
CA TYR A 379 -4.19 -13.28 -10.85
C TYR A 379 -5.13 -14.29 -10.18
N PHE A 380 -5.61 -13.95 -9.00
CA PHE A 380 -6.68 -14.65 -8.30
C PHE A 380 -7.94 -13.78 -8.21
N GLU A 381 -9.10 -14.42 -8.25
CA GLU A 381 -10.41 -13.83 -7.94
C GLU A 381 -11.05 -14.59 -6.78
N HIS A 382 -11.61 -13.86 -5.82
CA HIS A 382 -12.31 -14.43 -4.68
C HIS A 382 -13.40 -13.49 -4.19
N ASP A 383 -14.50 -14.02 -3.61
CA ASP A 383 -15.56 -13.17 -3.05
C ASP A 383 -15.06 -12.34 -1.86
N THR A 384 -14.02 -12.81 -1.15
CA THR A 384 -13.33 -12.06 -0.08
C THR A 384 -12.49 -10.88 -0.56
N PHE A 385 -12.28 -10.71 -1.87
CA PHE A 385 -11.61 -9.54 -2.44
C PHE A 385 -12.57 -8.40 -2.75
N LYS A 386 -13.88 -8.59 -2.55
CA LYS A 386 -14.92 -7.61 -2.89
C LYS A 386 -15.25 -6.68 -1.70
N PRO A 387 -15.79 -5.48 -1.97
CA PRO A 387 -16.40 -4.62 -0.96
C PRO A 387 -17.41 -5.39 -0.09
N GLY A 388 -17.39 -5.16 1.21
CA GLY A 388 -18.35 -5.73 2.15
C GLY A 388 -18.38 -7.27 2.23
N ALA A 389 -17.31 -7.97 1.85
CA ALA A 389 -17.26 -9.44 1.85
C ALA A 389 -17.50 -10.09 3.23
N GLU A 390 -17.28 -9.36 4.31
CA GLU A 390 -17.50 -9.74 5.70
C GLU A 390 -18.94 -9.52 6.19
N ARG A 391 -19.79 -8.83 5.42
CA ARG A 391 -21.13 -8.39 5.89
C ARG A 391 -22.04 -9.54 6.31
N SER A 392 -21.97 -10.69 5.62
CA SER A 392 -22.74 -11.89 5.99
C SER A 392 -22.26 -12.58 7.28
N LEU A 393 -21.06 -12.23 7.75
CA LEU A 393 -20.43 -12.72 8.98
C LEU A 393 -20.56 -11.71 10.13
N TYR A 394 -21.09 -10.50 9.87
CA TYR A 394 -21.17 -9.44 10.86
C TYR A 394 -22.30 -9.71 11.88
N PRO A 395 -22.01 -9.82 13.18
CA PRO A 395 -22.99 -10.23 14.19
C PRO A 395 -23.92 -9.10 14.68
N GLY A 396 -23.68 -7.86 14.23
CA GLY A 396 -24.40 -6.66 14.66
C GLY A 396 -25.21 -6.00 13.54
N PRO A 397 -25.76 -4.78 13.78
CA PRO A 397 -26.27 -3.96 12.69
C PRO A 397 -25.12 -3.69 11.70
N LEU A 398 -25.39 -3.84 10.40
CA LEU A 398 -24.37 -3.58 9.38
C LEU A 398 -23.85 -2.14 9.51
N PRO A 399 -22.53 -1.92 9.43
CA PRO A 399 -21.98 -0.58 9.32
C PRO A 399 -22.50 0.12 8.04
N PRO A 400 -22.44 1.47 7.97
CA PRO A 400 -22.84 2.21 6.79
C PRO A 400 -22.15 1.70 5.52
N GLU A 401 -22.84 1.78 4.39
CA GLU A 401 -22.18 1.49 3.12
C GLU A 401 -21.15 2.56 2.80
N ASP A 402 -19.90 2.14 2.65
CA ASP A 402 -18.87 2.97 2.05
C ASP A 402 -19.18 3.17 0.56
N SER A 403 -19.21 4.43 0.12
CA SER A 403 -19.51 4.81 -1.26
C SER A 403 -18.34 4.61 -2.24
N TYR A 404 -17.13 4.34 -1.75
CA TYR A 404 -15.96 4.12 -2.61
C TYR A 404 -15.98 2.76 -3.32
N ASP A 405 -16.63 1.75 -2.73
CA ASP A 405 -16.77 0.39 -3.30
C ASP A 405 -15.42 -0.24 -3.68
N PHE A 406 -14.40 -0.04 -2.83
CA PHE A 406 -13.04 -0.55 -3.03
C PHE A 406 -12.90 -2.00 -2.56
N GLY A 407 -12.54 -2.88 -3.50
CA GLY A 407 -12.11 -4.25 -3.23
C GLY A 407 -10.76 -4.32 -2.54
N VAL A 408 -10.10 -5.49 -2.64
CA VAL A 408 -8.79 -5.78 -2.02
C VAL A 408 -7.80 -4.63 -2.21
N LEU A 409 -7.41 -4.02 -1.10
CA LEU A 409 -6.64 -2.78 -1.07
C LEU A 409 -5.26 -3.02 -0.47
N GLY A 410 -5.21 -3.48 0.80
CA GLY A 410 -3.97 -3.80 1.50
C GLY A 410 -3.66 -5.30 1.51
N LEU A 411 -2.37 -5.65 1.54
CA LEU A 411 -1.90 -6.97 1.92
C LEU A 411 -0.59 -6.89 2.70
N ILE A 412 -0.34 -7.87 3.57
CA ILE A 412 0.93 -8.04 4.29
C ILE A 412 1.28 -9.53 4.40
N ILE A 413 2.54 -9.87 4.15
CA ILE A 413 3.06 -11.23 4.26
C ILE A 413 3.59 -11.40 5.68
N ALA A 414 3.05 -12.37 6.43
CA ALA A 414 3.44 -12.58 7.82
C ALA A 414 4.61 -13.56 7.95
N GLY A 415 5.66 -13.15 8.65
CA GLY A 415 6.87 -13.93 8.91
C GLY A 415 8.06 -13.53 8.03
N GLU A 416 9.26 -13.88 8.46
CA GLU A 416 10.51 -13.53 7.77
C GLU A 416 10.68 -14.18 6.38
N ASN A 417 11.59 -13.63 5.56
CA ASN A 417 11.86 -14.11 4.21
C ASN A 417 12.45 -15.53 4.17
N SER A 418 11.59 -16.53 3.96
CA SER A 418 11.89 -17.95 4.04
C SER A 418 11.49 -18.75 2.79
N ASN A 419 12.08 -19.94 2.64
CA ASN A 419 11.64 -20.96 1.67
C ASN A 419 10.31 -21.64 2.07
N SER A 420 9.89 -21.54 3.33
CA SER A 420 8.60 -22.07 3.78
C SER A 420 7.43 -21.25 3.22
N TYR A 421 6.23 -21.79 3.33
CA TYR A 421 5.03 -21.04 3.06
C TYR A 421 4.64 -20.21 4.28
N ARG A 422 4.39 -18.92 4.02
CA ARG A 422 3.91 -17.89 4.93
C ARG A 422 2.44 -17.61 4.73
N ASP A 423 1.82 -17.10 5.79
CA ASP A 423 0.48 -16.50 5.73
C ASP A 423 0.54 -15.15 4.99
N VAL A 424 -0.56 -14.80 4.32
CA VAL A 424 -0.77 -13.48 3.73
C VAL A 424 -2.10 -12.95 4.24
N PHE A 425 -2.05 -11.88 5.03
CA PHE A 425 -3.23 -11.16 5.46
C PHE A 425 -3.57 -10.08 4.44
N TYR A 426 -4.86 -9.83 4.22
CA TYR A 426 -5.33 -8.80 3.29
C TYR A 426 -6.70 -8.26 3.71
N SER A 427 -7.04 -7.06 3.21
CA SER A 427 -8.30 -6.37 3.48
C SER A 427 -8.80 -5.64 2.21
N PRO A 428 -10.09 -5.78 1.84
CA PRO A 428 -10.75 -4.83 0.96
C PRO A 428 -10.88 -3.45 1.62
N GLY A 429 -10.72 -2.38 0.84
CA GLY A 429 -10.79 -1.01 1.39
C GLY A 429 -12.15 -0.69 2.00
N SER A 430 -13.23 -1.12 1.31
CA SER A 430 -14.61 -0.99 1.76
C SER A 430 -15.10 -2.24 2.51
N SER A 431 -14.29 -2.80 3.42
CA SER A 431 -14.62 -4.00 4.20
C SER A 431 -13.97 -3.98 5.59
N TYR A 432 -14.76 -4.18 6.65
CA TYR A 432 -14.27 -4.20 8.04
C TYR A 432 -13.51 -5.50 8.39
N GLY A 433 -13.37 -6.42 7.44
CA GLY A 433 -12.83 -7.75 7.64
C GLY A 433 -11.33 -7.84 7.34
N LEU A 434 -10.59 -8.45 8.27
CA LEU A 434 -9.29 -9.01 7.93
C LEU A 434 -9.48 -10.43 7.41
N PHE A 435 -8.85 -10.72 6.28
CA PHE A 435 -8.85 -12.03 5.64
C PHE A 435 -7.43 -12.58 5.54
N LYS A 436 -7.32 -13.88 5.29
CA LYS A 436 -6.06 -14.61 5.20
C LYS A 436 -6.07 -15.59 4.04
N THR A 437 -4.91 -15.74 3.42
CA THR A 437 -4.55 -16.85 2.54
C THR A 437 -3.09 -17.26 2.85
N SER A 438 -2.45 -18.01 1.97
CA SER A 438 -1.02 -18.33 2.09
C SER A 438 -0.28 -18.11 0.79
N THR A 439 1.02 -17.87 0.92
CA THR A 439 1.97 -17.93 -0.20
C THR A 439 1.98 -19.30 -0.89
N GLN A 440 1.59 -20.40 -0.24
CA GLN A 440 1.41 -21.70 -0.91
C GLN A 440 0.37 -21.63 -2.03
N VAL A 441 -0.73 -20.92 -1.77
CA VAL A 441 -1.81 -20.70 -2.73
C VAL A 441 -1.34 -19.71 -3.80
N LEU A 442 -0.87 -18.53 -3.38
CA LEU A 442 -0.54 -17.45 -4.32
C LEU A 442 0.62 -17.79 -5.27
N ARG A 443 1.65 -18.53 -4.80
CA ARG A 443 2.76 -19.00 -5.65
C ARG A 443 2.33 -20.08 -6.65
N ASN A 444 1.21 -20.78 -6.42
CA ASN A 444 0.77 -21.88 -7.28
C ASN A 444 -0.15 -21.40 -8.40
N LYS A 445 0.45 -21.03 -9.54
CA LYS A 445 -0.26 -20.63 -10.77
C LYS A 445 -1.34 -21.60 -11.24
N ALA A 446 -1.26 -22.90 -10.92
CA ALA A 446 -2.27 -23.88 -11.32
C ALA A 446 -3.61 -23.73 -10.56
N LEU A 447 -3.64 -22.94 -9.47
CA LEU A 447 -4.86 -22.60 -8.74
C LEU A 447 -5.53 -21.31 -9.26
N ALA A 448 -4.94 -20.61 -10.24
CA ALA A 448 -5.46 -19.35 -10.76
C ALA A 448 -6.46 -19.57 -11.92
N PRO A 449 -7.53 -18.75 -12.05
CA PRO A 449 -7.91 -17.63 -11.17
C PRO A 449 -8.55 -18.07 -9.85
N GLY A 450 -8.90 -19.35 -9.71
CA GLY A 450 -9.48 -19.94 -8.50
C GLY A 450 -10.98 -20.19 -8.58
N SER A 451 -11.55 -20.54 -7.43
CA SER A 451 -13.00 -20.56 -7.21
C SER A 451 -13.37 -19.37 -6.32
N PRO A 452 -14.44 -18.61 -6.59
CA PRO A 452 -14.85 -17.46 -5.77
C PRO A 452 -15.11 -17.76 -4.29
N THR A 453 -15.29 -19.04 -3.94
CA THR A 453 -15.57 -19.53 -2.58
C THR A 453 -14.58 -20.62 -2.12
N SER A 454 -13.32 -20.57 -2.57
CA SER A 454 -12.30 -21.54 -2.12
C SER A 454 -11.99 -21.39 -0.64
N PRO A 455 -11.87 -22.49 0.15
CA PRO A 455 -11.42 -22.42 1.54
C PRO A 455 -9.97 -21.92 1.70
N ASP A 456 -9.22 -21.80 0.61
CA ASP A 456 -7.87 -21.20 0.55
C ASP A 456 -7.83 -19.71 0.94
N PHE A 457 -8.99 -19.05 0.98
CA PHE A 457 -9.17 -17.65 1.34
C PHE A 457 -10.22 -17.55 2.45
N SER A 458 -9.78 -17.24 3.66
CA SER A 458 -10.61 -17.31 4.87
C SER A 458 -10.73 -15.97 5.60
N PHE A 459 -11.89 -15.74 6.22
CA PHE A 459 -12.09 -14.63 7.15
C PHE A 459 -11.37 -14.90 8.47
N VAL A 460 -10.66 -13.91 9.01
CA VAL A 460 -9.89 -14.00 10.25
C VAL A 460 -10.66 -13.37 11.42
N GLY A 461 -11.26 -12.20 11.20
CA GLY A 461 -11.92 -11.42 12.23
C GLY A 461 -11.98 -9.93 11.85
N TYR A 462 -12.37 -9.12 12.82
CA TYR A 462 -12.48 -7.66 12.68
C TYR A 462 -11.23 -7.00 13.27
N GLY A 463 -10.41 -6.40 12.41
CA GLY A 463 -9.14 -5.73 12.79
C GLY A 463 -9.34 -4.43 13.58
N GLY A 464 -10.53 -3.84 13.50
CA GLY A 464 -10.92 -2.61 14.17
C GLY A 464 -12.41 -2.33 13.95
N GLN A 465 -12.82 -1.07 14.05
CA GLN A 465 -14.18 -0.63 13.67
C GLN A 465 -14.24 0.05 12.30
N ASP A 466 -13.17 -0.05 11.51
CA ASP A 466 -13.01 0.58 10.20
C ASP A 466 -12.77 -0.43 9.09
N GLY A 467 -13.15 -0.06 7.86
CA GLY A 467 -12.85 -0.84 6.66
C GLY A 467 -11.41 -0.68 6.21
N GLU A 468 -10.95 0.57 6.11
CA GLU A 468 -9.64 0.88 5.56
C GLU A 468 -8.57 0.95 6.65
N ALA A 469 -7.60 0.03 6.58
CA ALA A 469 -6.46 -0.03 7.49
C ALA A 469 -5.18 -0.40 6.75
N ILE A 470 -4.13 0.40 6.92
CA ILE A 470 -2.78 0.09 6.43
C ILE A 470 -2.11 -0.83 7.45
N THR A 471 -1.49 -1.92 7.01
CA THR A 471 -0.97 -2.97 7.90
C THR A 471 0.53 -3.17 7.77
N ASN A 472 1.18 -3.49 8.89
CA ASN A 472 2.57 -3.95 8.92
C ASN A 472 2.73 -5.07 9.95
N TYR A 473 3.77 -5.89 9.85
CA TYR A 473 3.92 -7.11 10.66
C TYR A 473 5.34 -7.28 11.20
N ASP A 474 5.46 -7.30 12.53
CA ASP A 474 6.72 -7.63 13.20
C ASP A 474 6.85 -9.15 13.34
N SER A 475 7.83 -9.73 12.66
CA SER A 475 8.01 -11.19 12.66
C SER A 475 8.59 -11.74 13.96
N GLU A 476 9.30 -10.92 14.74
CA GLU A 476 9.90 -11.35 16.01
C GLU A 476 8.85 -11.44 17.12
N SER A 477 7.98 -10.42 17.27
CA SER A 477 6.86 -10.47 18.22
C SER A 477 5.59 -11.17 17.69
N GLN A 478 5.52 -11.43 16.38
CA GLN A 478 4.33 -11.94 15.69
C GLN A 478 3.10 -11.02 15.89
N VAL A 479 3.35 -9.71 15.89
CA VAL A 479 2.32 -8.68 16.06
C VAL A 479 2.06 -8.01 14.72
N LEU A 480 0.78 -7.98 14.34
CA LEU A 480 0.28 -7.19 13.22
C LEU A 480 -0.21 -5.84 13.74
N PHE A 481 0.25 -4.76 13.09
CA PHE A 481 -0.11 -3.38 13.38
C PHE A 481 -1.08 -2.86 12.34
N PHE A 482 -2.02 -2.02 12.76
CA PHE A 482 -3.02 -1.38 11.91
C PHE A 482 -2.96 0.13 12.10
N VAL A 483 -2.76 0.89 11.02
CA VAL A 483 -3.09 2.32 10.97
C VAL A 483 -4.49 2.44 10.37
N HIS A 484 -5.46 2.70 11.24
CA HIS A 484 -6.86 2.87 10.86
C HIS A 484 -7.14 4.30 10.43
N LEU A 485 -7.76 4.45 9.26
CA LEU A 485 -7.96 5.75 8.61
C LEU A 485 -9.18 6.51 9.16
N VAL A 486 -10.24 5.83 9.60
CA VAL A 486 -11.52 6.47 9.97
C VAL A 486 -11.62 6.75 11.48
N THR A 487 -11.18 5.84 12.35
CA THR A 487 -11.01 6.08 13.81
C THR A 487 -9.75 6.85 14.13
N ALA A 488 -8.84 7.03 13.16
CA ALA A 488 -7.54 7.67 13.36
C ALA A 488 -6.77 7.05 14.55
N THR A 489 -6.57 5.74 14.51
CA THR A 489 -5.84 5.01 15.57
C THR A 489 -4.78 4.05 15.03
N LEU A 490 -3.65 3.99 15.72
CA LEU A 490 -2.70 2.89 15.61
C LEU A 490 -3.12 1.78 16.57
N GLN A 491 -3.34 0.58 16.07
CA GLN A 491 -3.71 -0.61 16.84
C GLN A 491 -2.72 -1.76 16.61
N CYS A 492 -2.76 -2.76 17.48
CA CYS A 492 -2.03 -4.02 17.32
C CYS A 492 -2.88 -5.23 17.66
N TRP A 493 -2.47 -6.38 17.11
CA TRP A 493 -3.00 -7.71 17.42
C TRP A 493 -1.85 -8.73 17.36
N ASN A 494 -1.73 -9.61 18.36
CA ASN A 494 -0.80 -10.73 18.31
C ASN A 494 -1.43 -11.89 17.52
N THR A 495 -0.81 -12.32 16.42
CA THR A 495 -1.41 -13.29 15.50
C THR A 495 -1.53 -14.72 16.05
N ASN A 496 -0.96 -15.00 17.22
CA ASN A 496 -1.19 -16.24 17.97
C ASN A 496 -2.53 -16.27 18.72
N LEU A 497 -3.20 -15.12 18.86
CA LEU A 497 -4.51 -15.00 19.50
C LEU A 497 -5.62 -14.91 18.43
N PRO A 498 -6.84 -15.41 18.69
CA PRO A 498 -7.99 -15.13 17.83
C PRO A 498 -8.23 -13.62 17.65
N LEU A 499 -8.54 -13.17 16.44
CA LEU A 499 -8.82 -11.76 16.16
C LEU A 499 -10.22 -11.36 16.66
N VAL A 500 -10.27 -10.93 17.92
CA VAL A 500 -11.47 -10.44 18.60
C VAL A 500 -11.13 -9.18 19.40
N LYS A 501 -12.14 -8.35 19.68
CA LYS A 501 -11.99 -7.06 20.38
C LYS A 501 -11.17 -7.12 21.69
N GLY A 502 -11.18 -8.25 22.41
CA GLY A 502 -10.39 -8.42 23.64
C GLY A 502 -8.88 -8.60 23.42
N ASN A 503 -8.46 -8.95 22.20
CA ASN A 503 -7.07 -9.27 21.83
C ASN A 503 -6.43 -8.18 20.95
N VAL A 504 -7.09 -7.03 20.82
CA VAL A 504 -6.63 -5.86 20.08
C VAL A 504 -6.38 -4.72 21.07
N ALA A 505 -5.26 -4.01 20.94
CA ALA A 505 -4.96 -2.82 21.73
C ALA A 505 -4.73 -1.58 20.87
N THR A 506 -5.31 -0.45 21.27
CA THR A 506 -4.95 0.86 20.73
C THR A 506 -3.63 1.33 21.35
N LEU A 507 -2.65 1.60 20.49
CA LEU A 507 -1.30 2.02 20.85
C LEU A 507 -1.11 3.54 20.74
N PHE A 508 -1.82 4.20 19.82
CA PHE A 508 -1.77 5.64 19.62
C PHE A 508 -3.11 6.14 19.06
N SER A 509 -3.60 7.27 19.58
CA SER A 509 -4.92 7.83 19.26
C SER A 509 -4.87 9.28 18.76
N ASP A 510 -3.67 9.87 18.67
CA ASP A 510 -3.49 11.27 18.26
C ASP A 510 -3.14 11.36 16.77
N LEU A 511 -3.72 10.47 15.95
CA LEU A 511 -3.67 10.55 14.49
C LEU A 511 -4.80 11.45 13.98
N GLU A 512 -4.79 11.71 12.68
CA GLU A 512 -5.93 12.30 11.97
C GLU A 512 -6.10 11.60 10.62
N PHE A 513 -5.04 11.55 9.81
CA PHE A 513 -4.97 10.72 8.61
C PHE A 513 -3.58 10.08 8.51
N GLY A 514 -3.48 8.80 8.89
CA GLY A 514 -2.22 8.05 8.80
C GLY A 514 -1.97 7.60 7.36
N THR A 515 -0.91 8.10 6.72
CA THR A 515 -0.69 7.85 5.28
C THR A 515 0.06 6.56 4.99
N ASP A 516 0.95 6.10 5.88
CA ASP A 516 1.63 4.79 5.78
C ASP A 516 2.34 4.38 7.10
N ILE A 517 2.75 3.10 7.19
CA ILE A 517 3.46 2.48 8.31
C ILE A 517 4.53 1.47 7.87
N SER A 518 5.71 1.56 8.48
CA SER A 518 6.88 0.72 8.23
C SER A 518 7.53 0.25 9.53
N ILE A 519 8.34 -0.82 9.45
CA ILE A 519 9.16 -1.34 10.55
C ILE A 519 10.61 -1.35 10.07
N ASP A 520 11.53 -0.84 10.89
CA ASP A 520 12.97 -0.89 10.64
C ASP A 520 13.65 -2.11 11.28
N ASN A 521 14.88 -2.43 10.88
CA ASN A 521 15.64 -3.59 11.38
C ASN A 521 16.04 -3.47 12.86
N GLN A 522 15.90 -2.28 13.45
CA GLN A 522 16.05 -2.04 14.90
C GLN A 522 14.70 -2.22 15.62
N ARG A 523 13.70 -2.80 14.96
CA ARG A 523 12.33 -3.03 15.42
C ARG A 523 11.66 -1.76 15.97
N ASN A 524 11.87 -0.63 15.29
CA ASN A 524 11.06 0.56 15.49
C ASN A 524 9.92 0.59 14.48
N LEU A 525 8.71 0.82 15.00
CA LEU A 525 7.54 1.15 14.22
C LEU A 525 7.62 2.63 13.82
N ARG A 526 7.40 2.90 12.54
CA ARG A 526 7.50 4.24 11.95
C ARG A 526 6.29 4.52 11.08
N PHE A 527 5.61 5.62 11.33
CA PHE A 527 4.39 5.96 10.63
C PHE A 527 4.29 7.47 10.41
N ILE A 528 3.64 7.86 9.32
CA ILE A 528 3.44 9.25 8.93
C ILE A 528 1.95 9.61 9.07
N ASN A 529 1.66 10.75 9.71
CA ASN A 529 0.32 11.28 9.87
C ASN A 529 0.22 12.67 9.25
N TYR A 530 -0.79 12.88 8.42
CA TYR A 530 -1.29 14.18 8.01
C TYR A 530 -2.27 14.72 9.05
N PHE A 531 -2.11 16.00 9.39
CA PHE A 531 -3.05 16.79 10.17
C PHE A 531 -3.56 17.94 9.30
N GLY A 532 -4.88 18.08 9.17
CA GLY A 532 -5.45 19.07 8.25
C GLY A 532 -6.92 18.88 7.86
N HIS A 533 -7.71 18.10 8.60
CA HIS A 533 -9.16 17.94 8.42
C HIS A 533 -9.61 17.53 7.00
N GLY A 534 -9.27 16.31 6.59
CA GLY A 534 -9.66 15.79 5.28
C GLY A 534 -8.87 14.58 4.82
N VAL A 535 -9.17 14.09 3.61
CA VAL A 535 -8.34 13.09 2.91
C VAL A 535 -7.42 13.83 1.95
N PRO A 536 -6.11 13.96 2.27
CA PRO A 536 -5.24 14.93 1.60
C PRO A 536 -5.00 14.63 0.12
N TYR A 537 -5.26 13.39 -0.34
CA TYR A 537 -5.08 12.99 -1.74
C TYR A 537 -6.16 13.52 -2.69
N TRP A 538 -7.34 13.91 -2.18
CA TRP A 538 -8.50 14.27 -2.99
C TRP A 538 -8.86 15.76 -2.92
N GLU A 539 -8.16 16.53 -2.08
CA GLU A 539 -8.53 17.89 -1.70
C GLU A 539 -7.63 18.94 -2.35
N ALA A 540 -8.22 19.78 -3.21
CA ALA A 540 -7.50 20.85 -3.89
C ALA A 540 -7.06 22.01 -2.94
N ASP A 541 -7.70 22.12 -1.77
CA ASP A 541 -7.61 23.25 -0.85
C ASP A 541 -7.19 22.84 0.57
N ILE A 542 -6.07 22.10 0.67
CA ILE A 542 -5.38 21.75 1.92
C ILE A 542 -5.28 23.00 2.84
N PRO A 543 -5.78 22.93 4.10
CA PRO A 543 -5.76 24.07 5.01
C PRO A 543 -4.37 24.63 5.30
N SER A 544 -4.27 25.96 5.47
CA SER A 544 -2.98 26.66 5.69
C SER A 544 -2.29 26.33 7.01
N ASN A 545 -3.01 25.72 7.95
CA ASN A 545 -2.51 25.18 9.21
C ASN A 545 -2.18 23.67 9.15
N ALA A 546 -2.37 23.01 8.01
CA ALA A 546 -2.07 21.60 7.85
C ALA A 546 -0.58 21.31 7.99
N TYR A 547 -0.25 20.12 8.47
CA TYR A 547 1.11 19.66 8.64
C TYR A 547 1.20 18.14 8.73
N TYR A 548 2.37 17.61 8.43
CA TYR A 548 2.72 16.21 8.55
C TYR A 548 3.62 16.01 9.77
N ARG A 549 3.47 14.86 10.44
CA ARG A 549 4.46 14.35 11.39
C ARG A 549 4.82 12.94 11.01
N PHE A 550 6.13 12.67 11.04
CA PHE A 550 6.66 11.33 10.96
C PHE A 550 7.14 10.90 12.34
N TYR A 551 6.65 9.74 12.76
CA TYR A 551 6.81 9.22 14.11
C TYR A 551 7.74 8.01 14.14
N LYS A 552 8.41 7.80 15.28
CA LYS A 552 9.22 6.62 15.59
C LYS A 552 8.88 6.11 16.99
N ALA A 553 8.72 4.80 17.15
CA ALA A 553 8.56 4.15 18.46
C ALA A 553 9.20 2.74 18.44
N PRO A 554 10.02 2.35 19.43
CA PRO A 554 10.46 0.95 19.57
C PRO A 554 9.25 0.03 19.82
N ILE A 555 9.13 -1.05 19.05
CA ILE A 555 7.97 -1.96 19.10
C ILE A 555 7.80 -2.56 20.49
N ASP A 556 8.88 -3.08 21.08
CA ASP A 556 8.85 -3.77 22.38
C ASP A 556 8.40 -2.86 23.51
N ASP A 557 8.73 -1.57 23.45
CA ASP A 557 8.21 -0.58 24.40
C ASP A 557 6.75 -0.26 24.10
N LEU A 558 6.39 -0.05 22.82
CA LEU A 558 5.05 0.30 22.39
C LEU A 558 4.02 -0.73 22.85
N ILE A 559 4.24 -2.02 22.55
CA ILE A 559 3.34 -3.12 22.93
C ILE A 559 3.45 -3.53 24.40
N LYS A 560 4.47 -3.07 25.15
CA LYS A 560 4.74 -3.47 26.54
C LYS A 560 3.52 -3.37 27.45
N GLY A 561 3.13 -4.50 28.03
CA GLY A 561 2.01 -4.58 28.97
C GLY A 561 0.61 -4.49 28.33
N THR A 562 0.52 -4.59 27.00
CA THR A 562 -0.75 -4.71 26.27
C THR A 562 -1.10 -6.19 26.02
N VAL A 563 -2.28 -6.45 25.46
CA VAL A 563 -2.67 -7.81 24.99
C VAL A 563 -1.89 -8.27 23.75
N CYS A 564 -1.13 -7.39 23.10
CA CYS A 564 -0.27 -7.74 21.96
C CYS A 564 1.10 -8.27 22.40
N ASP A 565 1.52 -7.97 23.64
CA ASP A 565 2.83 -8.33 24.19
C ASP A 565 3.01 -9.85 24.26
N PRO A 566 3.99 -10.46 23.55
CA PRO A 566 4.19 -11.91 23.56
C PRO A 566 4.52 -12.51 24.94
N ARG A 567 4.82 -11.67 25.95
CA ARG A 567 5.04 -12.10 27.34
C ARG A 567 3.73 -12.28 28.13
N ASN A 568 2.61 -11.83 27.56
CA ASN A 568 1.26 -11.92 28.14
C ASN A 568 0.38 -12.98 27.44
N VAL A 569 0.94 -13.71 26.46
CA VAL A 569 0.31 -14.75 25.63
C VAL A 569 0.91 -16.10 25.96
#